data_AF-A0A382RNA7-F1
#
_entry.id   AF-A0A382RNA7-F1
#
_cell.length_a   1.000
_cell.length_b   1.000
_cell.length_c   1.000
_cell.angle_alpha   90.00
_cell.angle_beta   90.00
_cell.angle_gamma   90.00
#
_symmetry.space_group_name_H-M   'P 1'
#
loop_
_entity.id
_entity.type
_entity.pdbx_description
1 polymer ?
#
loop_
_entity_poly.entity_id
_entity_poly.type
_entity_poly.pdbx_seq_one_letter_code
_entity_poly.pdbx_strand_id
1 'polypeptide(L)'
;MNFFVQSLYFAIPLFTFLIIIEAIVAHYRNLPINRSEDVISSLSSGLTNIIRDGIKFSVIIISYPWLVEKIAIFKLEPIWLAIMVAFIVEDFAGYWVHRLNHRINIFWNRHIIHHSSEEF
;
A
#
# COMPACT_ATOMS: atom_id res chain seq x y z
N MET A 1 -15.24 17.61 0.41
CA MET A 1 -14.14 16.68 0.70
C MET A 1 -14.54 15.33 0.11
N ASN A 2 -13.67 14.66 -0.67
CA ASN A 2 -14.01 13.37 -1.31
C ASN A 2 -14.37 12.32 -0.23
N PHE A 3 -15.33 11.44 -0.51
CA PHE A 3 -15.75 10.33 0.37
C PHE A 3 -14.54 9.58 0.94
N PHE A 4 -13.54 9.31 0.10
CA PHE A 4 -12.29 8.69 0.52
C PHE A 4 -11.61 9.44 1.68
N VAL A 5 -11.45 10.76 1.56
CA VAL A 5 -10.80 11.59 2.58
C VAL A 5 -11.65 11.64 3.84
N GLN A 6 -12.99 11.66 3.70
CA GLN A 6 -13.89 11.59 4.84
C GLN A 6 -13.76 10.27 5.61
N SER A 7 -13.67 9.13 4.90
CA SER A 7 -13.47 7.83 5.52
C SER A 7 -12.16 7.75 6.31
N LEU A 8 -11.09 8.38 5.84
CA LEU A 8 -9.80 8.39 6.54
C LEU A 8 -9.88 9.08 7.92
N TYR A 9 -10.70 10.11 8.09
CA TYR A 9 -10.89 10.76 9.40
C TYR A 9 -11.53 9.86 10.44
N PHE A 10 -12.26 8.82 10.03
CA PHE A 10 -12.83 7.83 10.95
C PHE A 10 -11.93 6.60 11.09
N ALA A 11 -11.39 6.11 9.97
CA ALA A 11 -10.59 4.90 9.93
C ALA A 11 -9.27 5.03 10.71
N ILE A 12 -8.53 6.14 10.53
CA ILE A 12 -7.22 6.33 11.17
C ILE A 12 -7.36 6.40 12.71
N PRO A 13 -8.25 7.22 13.29
CA PRO A 13 -8.41 7.25 14.75
C PRO A 13 -8.93 5.93 15.32
N LEU A 14 -9.90 5.29 14.65
CA LEU A 14 -10.43 4.00 15.09
C LEU A 14 -9.34 2.92 15.13
N PHE A 15 -8.56 2.81 14.06
CA PHE A 15 -7.49 1.81 13.99
C PHE A 15 -6.38 2.10 15.00
N THR A 16 -5.99 3.37 15.16
CA THR A 16 -5.03 3.79 16.20
C THR A 16 -5.53 3.43 17.61
N PHE A 17 -6.81 3.67 17.88
CA PHE A 17 -7.42 3.32 19.16
C PHE A 17 -7.38 1.81 19.43
N LEU A 18 -7.66 0.99 18.42
CA LEU A 18 -7.59 -0.48 18.53
C LEU A 18 -6.15 -0.97 18.80
N ILE A 19 -5.15 -0.41 18.13
CA ILE A 19 -3.73 -0.72 18.38
C ILE A 19 -3.35 -0.36 19.82
N ILE A 20 -3.81 0.79 20.34
CA ILE A 20 -3.54 1.19 21.72
C ILE A 20 -4.17 0.19 22.71
N ILE A 21 -5.41 -0.23 22.47
CA ILE A 21 -6.07 -1.26 23.29
C ILE A 21 -5.27 -2.56 23.26
N GLU A 22 -4.86 -3.02 22.08
CA GLU A 22 -4.06 -4.24 21.93
C GLU A 22 -2.74 -4.14 22.72
N ALA A 23 -2.02 -3.02 22.61
CA ALA A 23 -0.77 -2.79 23.33
C ALA A 23 -0.98 -2.81 24.87
N ILE A 24 -2.06 -2.18 25.36
CA ILE A 24 -2.42 -2.17 26.78
C ILE A 24 -2.75 -3.60 27.26
N VAL A 25 -3.57 -4.34 26.51
CA VAL A 25 -3.95 -5.72 26.86
C VAL A 25 -2.74 -6.65 26.83
N ALA A 26 -1.86 -6.51 25.83
CA ALA A 26 -0.62 -7.26 25.74
C ALA A 26 0.27 -7.04 26.96
N HIS A 27 0.42 -5.78 27.37
CA HIS A 27 1.18 -5.41 28.56
C HIS A 27 0.60 -6.03 29.84
N TYR A 28 -0.71 -5.90 30.07
CA TYR A 28 -1.36 -6.46 31.27
C TYR A 28 -1.35 -7.99 31.31
N ARG A 29 -1.38 -8.65 30.16
CA ARG A 29 -1.38 -10.12 30.05
C ARG A 29 0.02 -10.72 29.91
N ASN A 30 1.08 -9.91 29.94
CA ASN A 30 2.46 -10.33 29.68
C ASN A 30 2.58 -11.17 28.39
N LEU A 31 1.84 -10.79 27.34
CA LEU A 31 1.94 -11.45 26.04
C LEU A 31 3.19 -10.94 25.33
N PRO A 32 4.05 -11.82 24.79
CA PRO A 32 5.29 -11.43 24.11
C PRO A 32 5.02 -10.92 22.67
N ILE A 33 4.00 -10.08 22.51
CA ILE A 33 3.61 -9.46 21.23
C ILE A 33 3.97 -7.97 21.25
N ASN A 34 3.98 -7.31 20.08
CA ASN A 34 4.34 -5.89 19.94
C ASN A 34 5.79 -5.56 20.34
N ARG A 35 6.75 -6.37 19.88
CA ARG A 35 8.18 -6.08 20.06
C ARG A 35 8.52 -4.72 19.44
N SER A 36 9.37 -3.95 20.12
CA SER A 36 9.69 -2.58 19.72
C SER A 36 10.28 -2.51 18.30
N GLU A 37 11.11 -3.48 17.95
CA GLU A 37 11.72 -3.65 16.63
C GLU A 37 10.67 -3.83 15.53
N ASP A 38 9.64 -4.65 15.75
CA ASP A 38 8.58 -4.90 14.79
C ASP A 38 7.68 -3.67 14.62
N VAL A 39 7.39 -2.96 15.72
CA VAL A 39 6.63 -1.70 15.71
C VAL A 39 7.39 -0.62 14.94
N ILE A 40 8.68 -0.43 15.21
CA ILE A 40 9.52 0.56 14.52
C ILE A 40 9.64 0.22 13.04
N SER A 41 9.89 -1.04 12.70
CA SER A 41 9.98 -1.52 11.31
C SER A 41 8.67 -1.28 10.55
N SER A 42 7.54 -1.65 11.17
CA SER A 42 6.20 -1.50 10.57
C SER A 42 5.82 -0.03 10.36
N LEU A 43 6.05 0.84 11.36
CA LEU A 43 5.77 2.27 11.26
C LEU A 43 6.66 2.94 10.20
N SER A 44 7.95 2.60 10.17
CA SER A 44 8.89 3.15 9.18
C SER A 44 8.54 2.73 7.75
N SER A 45 8.14 1.47 7.56
CA SER A 45 7.64 0.94 6.29
C SER A 45 6.35 1.66 5.85
N GLY A 46 5.40 1.82 6.78
CA GLY A 46 4.16 2.56 6.54
C GLY A 46 4.40 4.00 6.10
N LEU A 47 5.26 4.73 6.82
CA LEU A 47 5.63 6.11 6.47
C LEU A 47 6.31 6.18 5.10
N THR A 48 7.22 5.24 4.82
CA THR A 48 7.91 5.18 3.52
C THR A 48 6.92 4.94 2.37
N ASN A 49 5.94 4.06 2.56
CA ASN A 49 4.89 3.81 1.57
C ASN A 49 4.03 5.06 1.32
N ILE A 50 3.61 5.77 2.38
CA ILE A 50 2.84 7.02 2.25
C ILE A 50 3.62 8.07 1.47
N ILE A 51 4.91 8.26 1.78
CA ILE A 51 5.76 9.24 1.08
C ILE A 51 5.93 8.85 -0.39
N ARG A 52 6.25 7.57 -0.65
CA ARG A 52 6.41 7.03 -2.00
C ARG A 52 5.15 7.21 -2.83
N ASP A 53 3.98 6.90 -2.27
CA ASP A 53 2.70 7.02 -2.95
C ASP A 53 2.34 8.48 -3.20
N GLY A 54 2.60 9.38 -2.23
CA GLY A 54 2.44 10.82 -2.41
C GLY A 54 3.25 11.36 -3.59
N ILE A 55 4.53 10.96 -3.71
CA ILE A 55 5.38 11.32 -4.85
C ILE A 55 4.81 10.74 -6.15
N LYS A 56 4.46 9.45 -6.16
CA LYS A 56 3.91 8.77 -7.34
C LYS A 56 2.65 9.46 -7.85
N PHE A 57 1.69 9.76 -6.98
CA PHE A 57 0.47 10.46 -7.35
C PHE A 57 0.74 11.88 -7.83
N SER A 58 1.69 12.59 -7.22
CA SER A 58 2.06 13.94 -7.65
C SER A 58 2.58 13.93 -9.09
N VAL A 59 3.49 13.01 -9.42
CA VAL A 59 4.01 12.84 -10.78
C VAL A 59 2.88 12.50 -11.75
N ILE A 60 1.99 11.57 -11.40
CA ILE A 60 0.87 11.17 -12.26
C ILE A 60 -0.07 12.36 -12.50
N ILE A 61 -0.53 13.05 -11.45
CA ILE A 61 -1.49 14.17 -11.58
C ILE A 61 -0.94 15.28 -12.48
N ILE A 62 0.35 15.63 -12.32
CA ILE A 62 1.00 16.69 -13.11
C ILE A 62 1.19 16.25 -14.56
N SER A 63 1.62 15.01 -14.80
CA SER A 63 1.93 14.51 -16.14
C SER A 63 0.70 14.05 -16.93
N TYR A 64 -0.40 13.70 -16.26
CA TYR A 64 -1.56 13.06 -16.89
C TYR A 64 -2.15 13.85 -18.08
N PRO A 65 -2.39 15.17 -18.01
CA PRO A 65 -2.92 15.91 -19.15
C PRO A 65 -2.01 15.84 -20.39
N TRP A 66 -0.69 15.93 -20.19
CA TRP A 66 0.29 15.81 -21.26
C TRP A 66 0.33 14.39 -21.85
N LEU A 67 0.26 13.36 -21.00
CA LEU A 67 0.18 11.96 -21.43
C LEU A 67 -1.07 11.72 -22.27
N VAL A 68 -2.22 12.28 -21.86
CA VAL A 68 -3.47 12.16 -22.63
C VAL A 68 -3.35 12.89 -23.97
N GLU A 69 -2.77 14.09 -24.02
CA GLU A 69 -2.66 14.86 -25.25
C GLU A 69 -1.68 14.25 -26.26
N LYS A 70 -0.53 13.72 -25.78
CA LYS A 70 0.58 13.32 -26.66
C LYS A 70 0.73 11.81 -26.85
N ILE A 71 0.29 11.00 -25.88
CA ILE A 71 0.54 9.55 -25.87
C ILE A 71 -0.74 8.74 -26.06
N ALA A 72 -1.90 9.21 -25.60
CA ALA A 72 -3.12 8.43 -25.66
C ALA A 72 -3.51 8.10 -27.11
N ILE A 73 -3.59 6.81 -27.42
CA ILE A 73 -3.93 6.29 -28.75
C ILE A 73 -5.45 6.11 -28.90
N PHE A 74 -6.14 5.78 -27.79
CA PHE A 74 -7.59 5.63 -27.75
C PHE A 74 -8.12 6.06 -26.38
N LYS A 75 -9.38 6.47 -26.36
CA LYS A 75 -10.12 6.81 -25.13
C LYS A 75 -11.10 5.67 -24.83
N LEU A 76 -10.95 5.05 -23.66
CA LEU A 76 -11.83 3.96 -23.25
C LEU A 76 -13.07 4.54 -22.56
N GLU A 77 -14.19 4.52 -23.27
CA GLU A 77 -15.52 4.83 -22.74
C GLU A 77 -16.40 3.57 -22.92
N PRO A 78 -17.28 3.24 -21.96
CA PRO A 78 -17.63 3.98 -20.73
C PRO A 78 -16.68 3.70 -19.54
N ILE A 79 -16.76 4.55 -18.49
CA ILE A 79 -15.90 4.46 -17.30
C ILE A 79 -15.90 3.09 -16.61
N TRP A 80 -17.04 2.39 -16.57
CA TRP A 80 -17.11 1.07 -15.93
C TRP A 80 -16.24 0.04 -16.65
N LEU A 81 -16.13 0.15 -17.98
CA LEU A 81 -15.26 -0.72 -18.78
C LEU A 81 -13.78 -0.39 -18.49
N ALA A 82 -13.45 0.90 -18.35
CA ALA A 82 -12.10 1.31 -17.96
C ALA A 82 -11.73 0.79 -16.57
N ILE A 83 -12.65 0.81 -15.60
CA ILE A 83 -12.45 0.23 -14.26
C ILE A 83 -12.22 -1.28 -14.36
N MET A 84 -13.02 -2.00 -15.16
CA MET A 84 -12.87 -3.45 -15.33
C MET A 84 -11.53 -3.82 -15.96
N VAL A 85 -11.12 -3.11 -17.02
CA VAL A 85 -9.82 -3.31 -17.65
C VAL A 85 -8.68 -2.98 -16.68
N ALA A 86 -8.78 -1.85 -15.96
CA ALA A 86 -7.77 -1.47 -14.97
C ALA A 86 -7.64 -2.52 -13.86
N PHE A 87 -8.75 -3.10 -13.39
CA PHE A 87 -8.74 -4.16 -12.40
C PHE A 87 -8.00 -5.41 -12.90
N ILE A 88 -8.30 -5.88 -14.12
CA ILE A 88 -7.63 -7.04 -14.71
C ILE A 88 -6.13 -6.78 -14.90
N VAL A 89 -5.77 -5.59 -15.41
CA VAL A 89 -4.38 -5.22 -15.65
C VAL A 89 -3.61 -5.11 -14.34
N GLU A 90 -4.19 -4.50 -13.30
CA GLU A 90 -3.56 -4.36 -12.00
C GLU A 90 -3.36 -5.72 -11.33
N ASP A 91 -4.36 -6.61 -11.37
CA ASP A 91 -4.24 -7.97 -10.83
C ASP A 91 -3.15 -8.76 -11.55
N PHE A 92 -3.16 -8.75 -12.88
CA PHE A 92 -2.15 -9.43 -13.68
C PHE A 92 -0.74 -8.88 -13.42
N ALA A 93 -0.58 -7.55 -13.44
CA ALA A 93 0.71 -6.91 -13.17
C ALA A 93 1.19 -7.21 -11.75
N GLY A 94 0.28 -7.17 -10.77
CA GLY A 94 0.53 -7.52 -9.38
C GLY A 94 1.04 -8.95 -9.22
N TYR A 95 0.37 -9.92 -9.86
CA TYR A 95 0.80 -11.32 -9.88
C TYR A 95 2.22 -11.46 -10.43
N TRP A 96 2.52 -10.84 -11.57
CA TRP A 96 3.85 -10.96 -12.18
C TRP A 96 4.93 -10.29 -11.35
N VAL A 97 4.69 -9.10 -10.81
CA VAL A 97 5.63 -8.44 -9.90
C VAL A 97 5.91 -9.32 -8.69
N HIS A 98 4.85 -9.88 -8.08
CA HIS A 98 5.00 -10.79 -6.95
C HIS A 98 5.77 -12.06 -7.33
N ARG A 99 5.46 -12.68 -8.47
CA ARG A 99 6.19 -13.84 -8.99
C ARG A 99 7.67 -13.50 -9.21
N LEU A 100 7.98 -12.36 -9.81
CA LEU A 100 9.35 -11.92 -10.06
C LEU A 100 10.11 -11.69 -8.75
N ASN A 101 9.45 -11.15 -7.72
CA ASN A 101 10.00 -11.03 -6.37
C ASN A 101 10.44 -12.38 -5.79
N HIS A 102 9.73 -13.46 -6.09
CA HIS A 102 10.07 -14.82 -5.64
C HIS A 102 11.03 -15.58 -6.57
N ARG A 103 11.38 -15.04 -7.74
CA ARG A 103 12.13 -15.78 -8.77
C ARG A 103 13.44 -15.13 -9.18
N ILE A 104 13.67 -13.87 -8.83
CA ILE A 104 14.87 -13.11 -9.20
C ILE A 104 15.49 -12.49 -7.94
N ASN A 105 16.78 -12.76 -7.70
CA ASN A 105 17.48 -12.35 -6.46
C ASN A 105 17.39 -10.85 -6.15
N ILE A 106 17.52 -9.98 -7.17
CA ILE A 106 17.44 -8.52 -6.96
C ILE A 106 16.07 -8.12 -6.40
N PHE A 107 15.00 -8.75 -6.90
CA PHE A 107 13.64 -8.46 -6.44
C PHE A 107 13.34 -9.15 -5.10
N TRP A 108 13.89 -10.34 -4.88
CA TRP A 108 13.82 -11.04 -3.60
C TRP A 108 14.41 -10.22 -2.46
N ASN A 109 15.57 -9.60 -2.65
CA ASN A 109 16.21 -8.78 -1.62
C ASN A 109 15.33 -7.63 -1.12
N ARG A 110 14.41 -7.13 -1.96
CA ARG A 110 13.42 -6.10 -1.57
C ARG A 110 12.16 -6.70 -0.97
N HIS A 111 11.83 -7.94 -1.31
CA HIS A 111 10.59 -8.59 -0.91
C HIS A 111 10.70 -9.40 0.38
N ILE A 112 11.90 -9.91 0.70
CA ILE A 112 12.15 -10.76 1.87
C ILE A 112 11.76 -10.10 3.20
N ILE A 113 11.83 -8.77 3.29
CA ILE A 113 11.43 -8.00 4.48
C ILE A 113 9.96 -8.26 4.85
N HIS A 114 9.11 -8.54 3.87
CA HIS A 114 7.71 -8.90 4.12
C HIS A 114 7.53 -10.35 4.58
N HIS A 115 8.52 -11.22 4.35
CA HIS A 115 8.54 -12.63 4.76
C HIS A 115 9.50 -12.88 5.94
N SER A 116 10.00 -11.82 6.56
CA SER A 116 10.99 -11.92 7.64
C SER A 116 10.38 -11.75 9.04
N SER A 117 9.05 -11.72 9.15
CA SER A 117 8.41 -11.74 10.47
C SER A 117 8.67 -13.09 11.12
N GLU A 118 9.04 -13.10 12.40
CA GLU A 118 9.29 -14.33 13.16
C GLU A 118 8.01 -14.89 13.78
N GLU A 119 6.93 -14.09 13.78
CA GLU A 119 5.64 -14.43 14.36
C GLU A 119 4.66 -15.02 13.31
N PHE A 120 5.06 -15.07 12.03
CA PHE A 120 4.27 -15.63 10.91
C PHE A 120 5.14 -16.21 9.78
#